data_AF-R7Y3N3-F1
#
_entry.id   AF-R7Y3N3-F1
#
_cell.length_a   1.000
_cell.length_b   1.000
_cell.length_c   1.000
_cell.angle_alpha   90.00
_cell.angle_beta   90.00
_cell.angle_gamma   90.00
#
_symmetry.space_group_name_H-M   'P 1'
#
loop_
_entity.id
_entity.type
_entity.pdbx_description
1 polymer ?
#
loop_
_entity_poly.entity_id
_entity_poly.type
_entity_poly.pdbx_seq_one_letter_code
_entity_poly.pdbx_strand_id
1 'polypeptide(L)'
;CGSSAMRDLMEWSGLGFDGPPNEGLVFALGGALSLTYVRTDALVPPLYLVGRGPDFEMDLPRRLGATVEVRSTDDPQLGWDLVRDELDRGRPALVWAEIAELPYLRVQLRMSRHDIVIVGYDSDAEIAYVADNDRVEIQQVPFDALARARRSMTFPEPTRHTLFRIDWPEALPSIAVVAAEAFAQSAACMRAPAGSTIAGPVEHSGTHGIDAALALSSDV
;
A
#
# COMPACT_ATOMS: atom_id res chain seq x y z
N CYS A 1 1.73 -3.89 -4.93
CA CYS A 1 0.43 -3.49 -4.36
C CYS A 1 0.30 -1.98 -4.27
N GLY A 2 0.91 -1.30 -3.29
CA GLY A 2 0.76 0.15 -3.09
C GLY A 2 0.93 1.03 -4.34
N SER A 3 2.02 0.86 -5.10
CA SER A 3 2.28 1.59 -6.36
C SER A 3 1.20 1.39 -7.42
N SER A 4 0.76 0.15 -7.64
CA SER A 4 -0.29 -0.16 -8.60
C SER A 4 -1.64 0.39 -8.14
N ALA A 5 -1.98 0.25 -6.85
CA ALA A 5 -3.20 0.81 -6.27
C ALA A 5 -3.24 2.35 -6.41
N MET A 6 -2.13 3.02 -6.13
CA MET A 6 -2.00 4.46 -6.31
C MET A 6 -2.08 4.88 -7.78
N ARG A 7 -1.54 4.08 -8.70
CA ARG A 7 -1.70 4.30 -10.14
C ARG A 7 -3.17 4.26 -10.54
N ASP A 8 -3.90 3.24 -10.11
CA ASP A 8 -5.32 3.08 -10.43
C ASP A 8 -6.15 4.25 -9.87
N LEU A 9 -5.84 4.72 -8.65
CA LEU A 9 -6.50 5.86 -8.03
C LEU A 9 -6.20 7.19 -8.74
N MET A 10 -4.96 7.39 -9.19
CA MET A 10 -4.60 8.55 -10.01
C MET A 10 -5.35 8.52 -11.34
N GLU A 11 -5.38 7.38 -12.02
CA GLU A 11 -6.10 7.19 -13.27
C GLU A 11 -7.61 7.46 -13.10
N TRP A 12 -8.22 6.89 -12.04
CA TRP A 12 -9.62 7.16 -11.69
C TRP A 12 -9.89 8.65 -11.43
N SER A 13 -8.95 9.35 -10.79
CA SER A 13 -9.05 10.78 -10.50
C SER A 13 -8.77 11.68 -11.73
N GLY A 14 -8.50 11.09 -12.90
CA GLY A 14 -8.14 11.83 -14.10
C GLY A 14 -6.75 12.48 -14.03
N LEU A 15 -5.89 12.03 -13.12
CA LEU A 15 -4.56 12.60 -12.89
C LEU A 15 -3.47 11.84 -13.63
N GLY A 16 -2.55 12.58 -14.24
CA GLY A 16 -1.36 12.04 -14.85
C GLY A 16 -0.54 13.08 -15.60
N PHE A 17 0.60 12.65 -16.14
CA PHE A 17 1.53 13.49 -16.88
C PHE A 17 1.52 13.03 -18.33
N ASP A 18 0.72 13.71 -19.17
CA ASP A 18 0.45 13.35 -20.57
C ASP A 18 -0.37 12.05 -20.75
N GLY A 19 -1.32 11.81 -19.84
CA GLY A 19 -2.24 10.67 -19.85
C GLY A 19 -2.16 9.85 -18.56
N PRO A 20 -2.87 8.70 -18.49
CA PRO A 20 -2.80 7.82 -17.32
C PRO A 20 -1.35 7.41 -17.02
N PRO A 21 -0.89 7.53 -15.76
CA PRO A 21 0.48 7.19 -15.42
C PRO A 21 0.67 5.67 -15.41
N ASN A 22 1.88 5.21 -15.71
CA ASN A 22 2.25 3.81 -15.48
C ASN A 22 2.74 3.61 -14.04
N GLU A 23 2.71 2.37 -13.54
CA GLU A 23 3.13 2.06 -12.17
C GLU A 23 4.56 2.50 -11.86
N GLY A 24 5.50 2.31 -12.79
CA GLY A 24 6.90 2.67 -12.59
C GLY A 24 7.09 4.17 -12.33
N LEU A 25 6.35 5.02 -13.05
CA LEU A 25 6.33 6.46 -12.82
C LEU A 25 5.74 6.78 -11.44
N VAL A 26 4.60 6.19 -11.09
CA VAL A 26 3.94 6.41 -9.79
C VAL A 26 4.84 5.99 -8.63
N PHE A 27 5.51 4.85 -8.76
CA PHE A 27 6.49 4.38 -7.79
C PHE A 27 7.67 5.36 -7.64
N ALA A 28 8.25 5.80 -8.77
CA ALA A 28 9.36 6.73 -8.78
C ALA A 28 9.00 8.07 -8.12
N LEU A 29 7.82 8.63 -8.44
CA LEU A 29 7.36 9.90 -7.89
C LEU A 29 6.95 9.80 -6.41
N GLY A 30 6.69 8.61 -5.89
CA GLY A 30 6.46 8.41 -4.47
C GLY A 30 7.72 8.55 -3.62
N GLY A 31 8.91 8.45 -4.22
CA GLY A 31 10.18 8.67 -3.53
C GLY A 31 10.51 7.60 -2.48
N ALA A 32 9.78 6.48 -2.48
CA ALA A 32 9.84 5.45 -1.45
C ALA A 32 10.81 4.31 -1.78
N LEU A 33 11.68 4.44 -2.80
CA LEU A 33 12.67 3.40 -3.09
C LEU A 33 13.54 3.18 -1.86
N SER A 34 13.51 1.97 -1.35
CA SER A 34 14.28 1.51 -0.21
C SER A 34 14.53 0.01 -0.38
N LEU A 35 15.20 -0.61 0.58
CA LEU A 35 15.28 -2.06 0.66
C LEU A 35 15.14 -2.43 2.12
N THR A 36 14.27 -3.38 2.44
CA THR A 36 14.22 -3.98 3.77
C THR A 36 14.33 -5.48 3.60
N TYR A 37 15.29 -6.04 4.34
CA TYR A 37 15.58 -7.46 4.35
C TYR A 37 15.51 -7.99 5.78
N VAL A 38 14.55 -8.90 6.01
CA VAL A 38 14.32 -9.56 7.30
C VAL A 38 14.43 -11.06 7.09
N ARG A 39 15.25 -11.73 7.90
CA ARG A 39 15.31 -13.20 7.99
C ARG A 39 15.09 -13.60 9.44
N THR A 40 14.01 -14.33 9.71
CA THR A 40 13.61 -14.73 11.07
C THR A 40 12.62 -15.89 11.01
N ASP A 41 12.74 -16.85 11.94
CA ASP A 41 11.84 -18.00 12.06
C ASP A 41 10.43 -17.61 12.53
N ALA A 42 10.24 -16.34 12.96
CA ALA A 42 8.92 -15.80 13.30
C ALA A 42 8.03 -15.54 12.06
N LEU A 43 8.62 -15.51 10.86
CA LEU A 43 7.90 -15.33 9.60
C LEU A 43 7.69 -16.66 8.89
N VAL A 44 6.63 -16.73 8.11
CA VAL A 44 6.36 -17.85 7.19
C VAL A 44 6.06 -17.27 5.81
N PRO A 45 6.96 -17.43 4.82
CA PRO A 45 8.31 -18.01 4.91
C PRO A 45 9.25 -17.18 5.83
N PRO A 46 10.38 -17.73 6.32
CA PRO A 46 11.26 -17.08 7.33
C PRO A 46 12.11 -15.94 6.74
N LEU A 47 11.63 -15.30 5.69
CA LEU A 47 12.29 -14.26 4.93
C LEU A 47 11.24 -13.29 4.40
N TYR A 48 11.51 -12.01 4.57
CA TYR A 48 10.74 -10.92 3.99
C TYR A 48 11.69 -9.93 3.32
N LEU A 49 11.43 -9.67 2.04
CA LEU A 49 12.21 -8.76 1.20
C LEU A 49 11.24 -7.79 0.53
N VAL A 50 11.54 -6.51 0.61
CA VAL A 50 10.68 -5.47 0.05
C VAL A 50 11.52 -4.28 -0.40
N GLY A 51 11.23 -3.79 -1.61
CA GLY A 51 11.96 -2.71 -2.27
C GLY A 51 11.41 -1.31 -2.00
N ARG A 52 10.63 -1.11 -0.92
CA ARG A 52 10.02 0.18 -0.63
C ARG A 52 9.96 0.53 0.86
N GLY A 53 9.94 1.82 1.15
CA GLY A 53 9.66 2.38 2.47
C GLY A 53 8.16 2.33 2.83
N PRO A 54 7.81 2.55 4.11
CA PRO A 54 6.45 2.34 4.63
C PRO A 54 5.43 3.43 4.24
N ASP A 55 5.88 4.64 3.90
CA ASP A 55 5.00 5.82 3.86
C ASP A 55 4.56 6.24 2.45
N PHE A 56 4.76 5.38 1.44
CA PHE A 56 4.43 5.67 0.04
C PHE A 56 2.99 6.18 -0.17
N GLU A 57 2.01 5.55 0.48
CA GLU A 57 0.58 5.88 0.40
C GLU A 57 0.27 7.28 0.97
N MET A 58 1.20 7.85 1.74
CA MET A 58 1.12 9.19 2.30
C MET A 58 1.98 10.19 1.52
N ASP A 59 3.20 9.80 1.16
CA ASP A 59 4.19 10.69 0.54
C ASP A 59 3.82 11.03 -0.89
N LEU A 60 3.37 10.06 -1.68
CA LEU A 60 3.01 10.30 -3.07
C LEU A 60 1.86 11.32 -3.17
N PRO A 61 0.69 11.15 -2.53
CA PRO A 61 -0.39 12.12 -2.71
C PRO A 61 -0.01 13.50 -2.16
N ARG A 62 0.66 13.58 -1.00
CA ARG A 62 1.11 14.86 -0.44
C ARG A 62 2.03 15.61 -1.39
N ARG A 63 2.98 14.90 -2.02
CA ARG A 63 3.88 15.49 -3.02
C ARG A 63 3.16 15.96 -4.27
N LEU A 64 2.08 15.26 -4.65
CA LEU A 64 1.22 15.66 -5.75
C LEU A 64 0.26 16.81 -5.39
N GLY A 65 0.21 17.24 -4.12
CA GLY A 65 -0.66 18.32 -3.65
C GLY A 65 -2.01 17.86 -3.11
N ALA A 66 -2.21 16.56 -2.92
CA ALA A 66 -3.39 15.99 -2.27
C ALA A 66 -3.30 16.11 -0.74
N THR A 67 -4.45 16.05 -0.07
CA THR A 67 -4.50 15.76 1.37
C THR A 67 -4.77 14.28 1.60
N VAL A 68 -4.10 13.69 2.59
CA VAL A 68 -4.28 12.29 2.96
C VAL A 68 -4.60 12.17 4.43
N GLU A 69 -5.66 11.43 4.70
CA GLU A 69 -6.15 11.12 6.02
C GLU A 69 -6.21 9.61 6.22
N VAL A 70 -5.45 9.09 7.18
CA VAL A 70 -5.49 7.68 7.55
C VAL A 70 -6.54 7.48 8.64
N ARG A 71 -7.45 6.54 8.42
CA ARG A 71 -8.47 6.13 9.37
C ARG A 71 -8.28 4.67 9.72
N SER A 72 -8.18 4.38 11.01
CA SER A 72 -8.03 3.01 11.52
C SER A 72 -8.93 2.82 12.74
N THR A 73 -9.54 1.65 12.84
CA THR A 73 -10.44 1.26 13.91
C THR A 73 -10.38 -0.24 14.16
N ASP A 74 -10.55 -0.65 15.41
CA ASP A 74 -10.68 -2.08 15.76
C ASP A 74 -12.15 -2.54 15.72
N ASP A 75 -13.11 -1.63 15.50
CA ASP A 75 -14.52 -1.92 15.30
C ASP A 75 -14.78 -2.34 13.84
N PRO A 76 -15.19 -3.61 13.58
CA PRO A 76 -15.42 -4.09 12.22
C PRO A 76 -16.57 -3.39 11.49
N GLN A 77 -17.63 -3.03 12.21
CA GLN A 77 -18.79 -2.37 11.62
C GLN A 77 -18.40 -0.96 11.18
N LEU A 78 -17.76 -0.20 12.07
CA LEU A 78 -17.24 1.13 11.72
C LEU A 78 -16.22 1.05 10.58
N GLY A 79 -15.34 0.03 10.60
CA GLY A 79 -14.36 -0.19 9.54
C GLY A 79 -14.99 -0.44 8.17
N TRP A 80 -16.13 -1.13 8.11
CA TRP A 80 -16.90 -1.32 6.88
C TRP A 80 -17.69 -0.08 6.48
N ASP A 81 -18.31 0.61 7.44
CA ASP A 81 -19.08 1.83 7.18
C ASP A 81 -18.20 2.93 6.60
N LEU A 82 -16.95 3.08 7.07
CA LEU A 82 -15.98 4.02 6.48
C LEU A 82 -15.68 3.73 5.00
N VAL A 83 -15.64 2.45 4.60
CA VAL A 83 -15.44 2.06 3.19
C VAL A 83 -16.68 2.36 2.37
N ARG A 84 -17.86 1.95 2.85
CA ARG A 84 -19.14 2.21 2.17
C ARG A 84 -19.37 3.70 1.96
N ASP A 85 -19.04 4.51 2.95
CA ASP A 85 -19.12 5.96 2.87
C ASP A 85 -18.31 6.54 1.70
N GLU A 86 -17.13 6.01 1.39
CA GLU A 86 -16.35 6.42 0.21
C GLU A 86 -17.04 5.98 -1.08
N LEU A 87 -17.43 4.70 -1.14
CA LEU A 87 -18.03 4.08 -2.33
C LEU A 87 -19.38 4.71 -2.70
N ASP A 88 -20.22 5.03 -1.71
CA ASP A 88 -21.52 5.69 -1.90
C ASP A 88 -21.36 7.13 -2.41
N ARG A 89 -20.18 7.74 -2.19
CA ARG A 89 -19.78 9.04 -2.79
C ARG A 89 -19.09 8.88 -4.15
N GLY A 90 -19.03 7.66 -4.66
CA GLY A 90 -18.40 7.30 -5.93
C GLY A 90 -16.88 7.23 -5.88
N ARG A 91 -16.26 7.24 -4.68
CA ARG A 91 -14.80 7.23 -4.51
C ARG A 91 -14.29 5.82 -4.19
N PRO A 92 -13.33 5.28 -4.96
CA PRO A 92 -12.66 4.02 -4.60
C PRO A 92 -11.91 4.14 -3.28
N ALA A 93 -11.94 3.08 -2.46
CA ALA A 93 -11.35 3.07 -1.13
C ALA A 93 -10.03 2.28 -1.11
N LEU A 94 -8.92 2.97 -0.87
CA LEU A 94 -7.63 2.36 -0.58
C LEU A 94 -7.61 1.84 0.86
N VAL A 95 -7.34 0.55 1.04
CA VAL A 95 -7.32 -0.08 2.37
C VAL A 95 -6.15 -1.04 2.51
N TRP A 96 -5.76 -1.30 3.76
CA TRP A 96 -4.90 -2.43 4.09
C TRP A 96 -5.70 -3.72 4.22
N ALA A 97 -5.10 -4.81 3.75
CA ALA A 97 -5.62 -6.16 3.89
C ALA A 97 -4.47 -7.15 4.18
N GLU A 98 -4.77 -8.25 4.87
CA GLU A 98 -3.88 -9.39 4.90
C GLU A 98 -3.97 -10.20 3.62
N ILE A 99 -2.83 -10.28 2.92
CA ILE A 99 -2.74 -10.90 1.58
C ILE A 99 -3.20 -12.37 1.55
N ALA A 100 -2.99 -13.13 2.63
CA ALA A 100 -3.36 -14.55 2.72
C ALA A 100 -4.86 -14.81 2.93
N GLU A 101 -5.63 -13.79 3.33
CA GLU A 101 -7.09 -13.88 3.50
C GLU A 101 -7.85 -13.53 2.20
N LEU A 102 -7.16 -13.02 1.18
CA LEU A 102 -7.75 -12.66 -0.11
C LEU A 102 -7.95 -13.92 -0.98
N PRO A 103 -9.19 -14.29 -1.34
CA PRO A 103 -9.51 -15.60 -1.90
C PRO A 103 -8.97 -15.84 -3.32
N TYR A 104 -8.60 -14.78 -4.04
CA TYR A 104 -8.05 -14.84 -5.38
C TYR A 104 -6.52 -14.95 -5.41
N LEU A 105 -5.85 -14.86 -4.26
CA LEU A 105 -4.40 -15.04 -4.12
C LEU A 105 -4.07 -16.41 -3.53
N ARG A 106 -2.99 -17.01 -4.01
CA ARG A 106 -2.45 -18.28 -3.49
C ARG A 106 -1.02 -18.04 -3.03
N VAL A 107 -0.88 -17.46 -1.84
CA VAL A 107 0.40 -17.06 -1.26
C VAL A 107 0.66 -17.81 0.03
N GLN A 108 1.95 -18.04 0.33
CA GLN A 108 2.38 -18.56 1.63
C GLN A 108 2.65 -17.44 2.64
N LEU A 109 3.07 -16.28 2.15
CA LEU A 109 3.37 -15.11 2.96
C LEU A 109 2.09 -14.59 3.63
N ARG A 110 2.15 -14.39 4.94
CA ARG A 110 1.18 -13.59 5.70
C ARG A 110 1.76 -12.20 5.95
N MET A 111 1.12 -11.20 5.37
CA MET A 111 1.53 -9.80 5.45
C MET A 111 0.27 -8.92 5.46
N SER A 112 0.10 -8.16 6.54
CA SER A 112 -1.11 -7.37 6.87
C SER A 112 -1.17 -6.01 6.17
N ARG A 113 -0.07 -5.52 5.60
CA ARG A 113 0.01 -4.24 4.87
C ARG A 113 -0.02 -4.43 3.35
N HIS A 114 -0.93 -5.26 2.86
CA HIS A 114 -1.17 -5.38 1.42
C HIS A 114 -2.24 -4.37 1.00
N ASP A 115 -1.85 -3.43 0.15
CA ASP A 115 -2.73 -2.37 -0.33
C ASP A 115 -3.67 -2.90 -1.43
N ILE A 116 -4.98 -2.76 -1.23
CA ILE A 116 -6.01 -3.07 -2.23
C ILE A 116 -6.96 -1.87 -2.40
N VAL A 117 -7.61 -1.78 -3.56
CA VAL A 117 -8.60 -0.74 -3.83
C VAL A 117 -9.97 -1.39 -3.95
N ILE A 118 -10.90 -1.03 -3.06
CA ILE A 118 -12.30 -1.44 -3.16
C ILE A 118 -13.00 -0.43 -4.06
N VAL A 119 -13.67 -0.91 -5.11
CA VAL A 119 -14.31 -0.06 -6.15
C VAL A 119 -15.83 -0.14 -6.14
N GLY A 120 -16.40 -1.03 -5.32
CA GLY A 120 -17.84 -1.16 -5.17
C GLY A 120 -18.21 -2.33 -4.26
N TYR A 121 -19.51 -2.52 -4.04
CA TYR A 121 -20.05 -3.64 -3.29
C TYR A 121 -21.47 -3.98 -3.75
N ASP A 122 -21.88 -5.21 -3.46
CA ASP A 122 -23.26 -5.70 -3.59
C ASP A 122 -23.68 -6.26 -2.23
N SER A 123 -24.66 -5.62 -1.60
CA SER A 123 -25.17 -6.02 -0.29
C SER A 123 -26.04 -7.28 -0.35
N ASP A 124 -26.74 -7.53 -1.45
CA ASP A 124 -27.61 -8.70 -1.60
C ASP A 124 -26.76 -9.96 -1.82
N ALA A 125 -25.66 -9.82 -2.58
CA ALA A 125 -24.71 -10.89 -2.81
C ALA A 125 -23.61 -11.02 -1.74
N GLU A 126 -23.55 -10.08 -0.78
CA GLU A 126 -22.53 -10.01 0.28
C GLU A 126 -21.08 -10.01 -0.23
N ILE A 127 -20.82 -9.26 -1.32
CA ILE A 127 -19.51 -9.18 -1.96
C ILE A 127 -19.02 -7.74 -2.14
N ALA A 128 -17.71 -7.56 -2.04
CA ALA A 128 -17.01 -6.35 -2.44
C ALA A 128 -16.26 -6.58 -3.77
N TYR A 129 -16.19 -5.54 -4.59
CA TYR A 129 -15.42 -5.51 -5.83
C TYR A 129 -14.06 -4.87 -5.58
N VAL A 130 -12.98 -5.60 -5.88
CA VAL A 130 -11.61 -5.22 -5.52
C VAL A 130 -10.70 -5.17 -6.75
N ALA A 131 -10.01 -4.06 -6.94
CA ALA A 131 -8.84 -3.96 -7.80
C ALA A 131 -7.56 -4.24 -6.97
N ASP A 132 -6.67 -5.06 -7.50
CA ASP A 132 -5.40 -5.43 -6.87
C ASP A 132 -4.32 -5.64 -7.95
N ASN A 133 -3.07 -5.36 -7.60
CA ASN A 133 -1.93 -5.29 -8.51
C ASN A 133 -1.69 -6.55 -9.36
N ASP A 134 -1.98 -7.73 -8.81
CA ASP A 134 -1.69 -9.02 -9.46
C ASP A 134 -2.82 -9.47 -10.40
N ARG A 135 -3.81 -8.60 -10.65
CA ARG A 135 -5.04 -8.91 -11.39
C ARG A 135 -5.43 -7.77 -12.30
N VAL A 136 -5.67 -8.09 -13.57
CA VAL A 136 -6.23 -7.12 -14.53
C VAL A 136 -7.73 -6.96 -14.29
N GLU A 137 -8.40 -8.04 -13.92
CA GLU A 137 -9.83 -8.07 -13.67
C GLU A 137 -10.17 -7.61 -12.24
N ILE A 138 -11.33 -6.98 -12.09
CA ILE A 138 -11.93 -6.73 -10.79
C ILE A 138 -12.32 -8.06 -10.13
N GLN A 139 -11.86 -8.25 -8.90
CA GLN A 139 -12.10 -9.44 -8.11
C GLN A 139 -13.36 -9.29 -7.26
N GLN A 140 -14.09 -10.38 -7.06
CA GLN A 140 -15.21 -10.44 -6.12
C GLN A 140 -14.70 -11.07 -4.81
N VAL A 141 -14.87 -10.35 -3.71
CA VAL A 141 -14.41 -10.78 -2.38
C VAL A 141 -15.62 -10.82 -1.45
N PRO A 142 -15.98 -12.00 -0.90
CA PRO A 142 -17.01 -12.11 0.13
C PRO A 142 -16.73 -11.19 1.32
N PHE A 143 -17.76 -10.59 1.90
CA PHE A 143 -17.62 -9.67 3.04
C PHE A 143 -16.93 -10.31 4.24
N ASP A 144 -17.16 -11.59 4.51
CA ASP A 144 -16.51 -12.31 5.61
C ASP A 144 -15.00 -12.44 5.40
N ALA A 145 -14.56 -12.74 4.18
CA ALA A 145 -13.15 -12.81 3.79
C ALA A 145 -12.49 -11.42 3.86
N LEU A 146 -13.16 -10.39 3.35
CA LEU A 146 -12.68 -9.02 3.44
C LEU A 146 -12.56 -8.55 4.90
N ALA A 147 -13.55 -8.88 5.74
CA ALA A 147 -13.51 -8.55 7.17
C ALA A 147 -12.36 -9.26 7.89
N ARG A 148 -12.06 -10.53 7.58
CA ARG A 148 -10.87 -11.23 8.10
C ARG A 148 -9.59 -10.56 7.64
N ALA A 149 -9.47 -10.26 6.35
CA ALA A 149 -8.30 -9.60 5.78
C ALA A 149 -8.03 -8.24 6.45
N ARG A 150 -9.08 -7.46 6.72
CA ARG A 150 -8.99 -6.10 7.28
C ARG A 150 -8.92 -6.02 8.81
N ARG A 151 -8.99 -7.14 9.53
CA ARG A 151 -8.82 -7.21 11.00
C ARG A 151 -7.58 -7.98 11.44
N SER A 152 -6.72 -8.33 10.48
CA SER A 152 -5.51 -9.09 10.77
C SER A 152 -4.60 -8.40 11.77
N MET A 153 -4.01 -9.21 12.65
CA MET A 153 -3.05 -8.82 13.69
C MET A 153 -1.63 -9.32 13.37
N THR A 154 -1.39 -9.79 12.14
CA THR A 154 -0.12 -10.42 11.75
C THR A 154 0.95 -9.38 11.39
N PHE A 155 2.13 -9.89 11.01
CA PHE A 155 3.23 -9.08 10.50
C PHE A 155 2.78 -8.20 9.33
N PRO A 156 3.28 -6.96 9.20
CA PRO A 156 4.19 -6.27 10.14
C PRO A 156 3.49 -5.64 11.35
N GLU A 157 2.22 -5.29 11.21
CA GLU A 157 1.42 -4.67 12.27
C GLU A 157 -0.09 -4.88 12.03
N PRO A 158 -0.94 -4.70 13.05
CA PRO A 158 -2.38 -4.82 12.88
C PRO A 158 -2.95 -3.92 11.78
N THR A 159 -3.78 -4.50 10.91
CA THR A 159 -4.52 -3.77 9.86
C THR A 159 -5.46 -2.71 10.41
N ARG A 160 -6.15 -3.00 11.52
CA ARG A 160 -7.12 -2.12 12.19
C ARG A 160 -8.10 -1.46 11.21
N HIS A 161 -8.64 -2.25 10.27
CA HIS A 161 -9.55 -1.79 9.23
C HIS A 161 -9.07 -0.51 8.50
N THR A 162 -7.76 -0.33 8.34
CA THR A 162 -7.18 0.92 7.85
C THR A 162 -7.68 1.29 6.46
N LEU A 163 -8.07 2.56 6.31
CA LEU A 163 -8.49 3.22 5.09
C LEU A 163 -7.69 4.51 4.90
N PHE A 164 -7.26 4.76 3.67
CA PHE A 164 -6.62 6.00 3.26
C PHE A 164 -7.64 6.82 2.49
N ARG A 165 -8.09 7.93 3.09
CA ARG A 165 -8.91 8.93 2.41
C ARG A 165 -7.97 9.93 1.76
N ILE A 166 -8.00 9.98 0.43
CA ILE A 166 -7.15 10.86 -0.38
C ILE A 166 -8.06 11.84 -1.10
N ASP A 167 -7.90 13.13 -0.79
CA ASP A 167 -8.54 14.19 -1.55
C ASP A 167 -7.53 14.71 -2.57
N TRP A 168 -7.68 14.21 -3.80
CA TRP A 168 -6.81 14.51 -4.92
C TRP A 168 -6.97 15.97 -5.40
N PRO A 169 -5.88 16.61 -5.86
CA PRO A 169 -5.95 17.96 -6.42
C PRO A 169 -6.58 17.92 -7.82
N GLU A 170 -7.07 19.06 -8.29
CA GLU A 170 -7.56 19.20 -9.68
C GLU A 170 -6.42 19.26 -10.71
N ALA A 171 -5.22 19.68 -10.29
CA ALA A 171 -4.06 19.81 -11.15
C ALA A 171 -2.78 19.37 -10.45
N LEU A 172 -1.92 18.66 -11.19
CA LEU A 172 -0.63 18.21 -10.68
C LEU A 172 0.43 19.33 -10.73
N PRO A 173 1.35 19.38 -9.75
CA PRO A 173 2.55 20.19 -9.86
C PRO A 173 3.44 19.69 -11.01
N SER A 174 4.44 20.49 -11.39
CA SER A 174 5.40 20.09 -12.43
C SER A 174 6.10 18.78 -12.08
N ILE A 175 6.11 17.83 -13.02
CA ILE A 175 6.79 16.55 -12.87
C ILE A 175 8.27 16.70 -12.49
N ALA A 176 8.93 17.76 -12.98
CA ALA A 176 10.33 18.02 -12.67
C ALA A 176 10.54 18.31 -11.17
N VAL A 177 9.61 19.02 -10.54
CA VAL A 177 9.67 19.34 -9.09
C VAL A 177 9.41 18.07 -8.28
N VAL A 178 8.32 17.36 -8.61
CA VAL A 178 7.95 16.10 -7.94
C VAL A 178 9.07 15.07 -8.04
N ALA A 179 9.64 14.88 -9.23
CA ALA A 179 10.72 13.91 -9.46
C ALA A 179 11.99 14.29 -8.70
N ALA A 180 12.38 15.57 -8.66
CA ALA A 180 13.55 16.00 -7.92
C ALA A 180 13.45 15.69 -6.43
N GLU A 181 12.30 16.00 -5.81
CA GLU A 181 12.03 15.69 -4.41
C GLU A 181 12.01 14.18 -4.15
N ALA A 182 11.33 13.43 -5.01
CA ALA A 182 11.21 11.98 -4.88
C ALA A 182 12.57 11.26 -5.01
N PHE A 183 13.41 11.67 -5.97
CA PHE A 183 14.76 11.13 -6.12
C PHE A 183 15.67 11.48 -4.94
N ALA A 184 15.57 12.70 -4.40
CA ALA A 184 16.29 13.07 -3.20
C ALA A 184 15.89 12.20 -2.00
N GLN A 185 14.58 11.97 -1.80
CA GLN A 185 14.08 11.08 -0.74
C GLN A 185 14.54 9.63 -0.94
N SER A 186 14.41 9.08 -2.14
CA SER A 186 14.87 7.72 -2.44
C SER A 186 16.37 7.52 -2.19
N ALA A 187 17.19 8.51 -2.58
CA ALA A 187 18.62 8.48 -2.30
C ALA A 187 18.91 8.53 -0.79
N ALA A 188 18.15 9.31 -0.03
CA ALA A 188 18.26 9.35 1.42
C ALA A 188 17.85 8.02 2.07
N CYS A 189 16.69 7.46 1.69
CA CYS A 189 16.20 6.18 2.19
C CYS A 189 17.18 5.02 1.93
N MET A 190 17.83 4.99 0.77
CA MET A 190 18.83 3.96 0.45
C MET A 190 20.15 4.12 1.22
N ARG A 191 20.59 5.36 1.51
CA ARG A 191 21.90 5.63 2.14
C ARG A 191 21.84 5.64 3.66
N ALA A 192 20.77 6.19 4.22
CA ALA A 192 20.59 6.40 5.64
C ALA A 192 19.11 6.17 6.00
N PRO A 193 18.64 4.92 5.93
CA PRO A 193 17.27 4.59 6.31
C PRO A 193 17.04 5.02 7.77
N ALA A 194 16.05 5.87 7.99
CA ALA A 194 15.71 6.43 9.29
C ALA A 194 14.24 6.16 9.61
N GLY A 195 13.91 6.03 10.90
CA GLY A 195 12.53 5.90 11.38
C GLY A 195 12.02 4.45 11.41
N SER A 196 10.96 4.17 10.65
CA SER A 196 10.31 2.86 10.55
C SER A 196 10.49 2.27 9.15
N THR A 197 10.34 0.97 9.04
CA THR A 197 10.28 0.28 7.75
C THR A 197 8.91 -0.34 7.56
N ILE A 198 8.63 -0.82 6.36
CA ILE A 198 7.38 -1.54 6.13
C ILE A 198 7.29 -2.80 7.00
N ALA A 199 8.43 -3.35 7.44
CA ALA A 199 8.49 -4.51 8.33
C ALA A 199 8.36 -4.15 9.84
N GLY A 200 8.14 -2.89 10.18
CA GLY A 200 8.07 -2.39 11.56
C GLY A 200 9.23 -1.47 11.95
N PRO A 201 9.40 -1.14 13.24
CA PRO A 201 10.47 -0.26 13.73
C PRO A 201 11.88 -0.78 13.40
N VAL A 202 12.77 0.11 12.95
CA VAL A 202 14.15 -0.21 12.49
C VAL A 202 14.94 -1.07 13.47
N GLU A 203 14.78 -0.86 14.79
CA GLU A 203 15.47 -1.63 15.84
C GLU A 203 15.10 -3.12 15.87
N HIS A 204 13.99 -3.50 15.24
CA HIS A 204 13.45 -4.86 15.22
C HIS A 204 13.27 -5.42 13.80
N SER A 205 13.60 -4.64 12.76
CA SER A 205 13.15 -4.91 11.38
C SER A 205 14.26 -5.28 10.38
N GLY A 206 15.34 -5.91 10.85
CA GLY A 206 16.38 -6.44 9.95
C GLY A 206 17.32 -5.37 9.40
N THR A 207 17.76 -5.56 8.15
CA THR A 207 18.71 -4.64 7.48
C THR A 207 17.99 -3.79 6.46
N HIS A 208 18.51 -2.57 6.21
CA HIS A 208 17.83 -1.56 5.41
C HIS A 208 18.73 -0.88 4.39
N GLY A 209 18.13 -0.36 3.31
CA GLY A 209 18.83 0.38 2.26
C GLY A 209 19.98 -0.42 1.63
N ILE A 210 21.14 0.21 1.47
CA ILE A 210 22.33 -0.44 0.93
C ILE A 210 22.80 -1.61 1.81
N ASP A 211 22.69 -1.49 3.14
CA ASP A 211 23.10 -2.57 4.05
C ASP A 211 22.22 -3.82 3.89
N ALA A 212 20.93 -3.65 3.56
CA ALA A 212 20.05 -4.76 3.21
C ALA A 212 20.51 -5.50 1.96
N ALA A 213 20.99 -4.77 0.95
CA ALA A 213 21.48 -5.37 -0.29
C ALA A 213 22.75 -6.19 -0.03
N LEU A 214 23.64 -5.68 0.82
CA LEU A 214 24.86 -6.39 1.24
C LEU A 214 24.54 -7.63 2.07
N ALA A 215 23.59 -7.54 3.01
CA ALA A 215 23.14 -8.67 3.81
C ALA A 215 22.50 -9.76 2.94
N LEU A 216 21.56 -9.39 2.06
CA LEU A 216 20.94 -10.32 1.12
C LEU A 216 21.99 -11.00 0.22
N SER A 217 22.96 -10.24 -0.30
CA SER A 217 24.04 -10.80 -1.14
C SER A 217 24.96 -11.77 -0.39
N SER A 218 25.06 -11.65 0.93
CA SER A 218 25.87 -12.57 1.75
C SER A 218 25.12 -13.87 2.09
N ASP A 219 23.80 -13.85 1.94
CA ASP A 219 22.87 -14.92 2.31
C ASP A 219 22.46 -15.84 1.14
N VAL A 220 22.91 -15.52 -0.09
CA VAL A 220 22.67 -16.24 -1.35
C VAL A 220 24.00 -16.78 -1.89
#